data_AF-E3JC34-F1
#
_entry.id   AF-E3JC34-F1
#
_cell.length_a   1.000
_cell.length_b   1.000
_cell.length_c   1.000
_cell.angle_alpha   90.00
_cell.angle_beta   90.00
_cell.angle_gamma   90.00
#
_symmetry.space_group_name_H-M   'P 1'
#
loop_
_entity.id
_entity.type
_entity.pdbx_description
1 polymer ?
#
loop_
_entity_poly.entity_id
_entity_poly.type
_entity_poly.pdbx_seq_one_letter_code
_entity_poly.pdbx_strand_id
1 'polypeptide(L)'
;MSAGRDSRRPIVVSLVIAMATLAVAASVTVPLVVLTALDDRSLNRWSLIGQAMAPVGLVYSAAALFGIVFTLVLQQRDLSNQRESLNVALDEQRRSSEIALRALHVDLIKMALDDNELAEVWPPLSPGVPETRKDHYCNLILNLQKVAFEAKTIEVDELRGALAYLMHSPDMYQFWTKVRATRVEITEGDAGEDVFTALVDQAYVGASPA
;
A
#
# COMPACT_ATOMS: atom_id res chain seq x y z
N MET A 1 11.81 13.91 -21.91
CA MET A 1 10.68 14.65 -22.53
C MET A 1 9.89 13.70 -23.42
N SER A 2 8.81 13.10 -22.92
CA SER A 2 7.90 12.23 -23.68
C SER A 2 6.46 12.71 -23.44
N ALA A 3 6.12 13.86 -24.03
CA ALA A 3 4.78 14.43 -24.01
C ALA A 3 4.25 14.43 -25.45
N GLY A 4 3.57 13.35 -25.84
CA GLY A 4 3.04 13.25 -27.20
C GLY A 4 1.97 12.17 -27.43
N ARG A 5 1.56 11.43 -26.39
CA ARG A 5 0.65 10.28 -26.55
C ARG A 5 -0.80 10.54 -26.11
N ASP A 6 -1.08 11.66 -25.44
CA ASP A 6 -2.40 11.91 -24.84
C ASP A 6 -3.40 12.72 -25.69
N SER A 7 -2.95 13.47 -26.71
CA SER A 7 -3.86 14.35 -27.46
C SER A 7 -4.74 13.63 -28.50
N ARG A 8 -4.40 12.39 -28.89
CA ARG A 8 -5.19 11.60 -29.88
C ARG A 8 -6.37 10.85 -29.27
N ARG A 9 -6.32 10.53 -27.98
CA ARG A 9 -7.39 9.83 -27.26
C ARG A 9 -8.71 10.62 -27.17
N PRO A 10 -8.72 11.93 -26.82
CA PRO A 10 -9.97 12.68 -26.72
C PRO A 10 -10.67 12.83 -28.09
N ILE A 11 -9.93 13.04 -29.18
CA ILE A 11 -10.51 13.22 -30.52
C ILE A 11 -11.20 11.94 -31.00
N VAL A 12 -10.59 10.78 -30.77
CA VAL A 12 -11.19 9.48 -31.15
C VAL A 12 -12.46 9.22 -30.34
N VAL A 13 -12.45 9.53 -29.03
CA VAL A 13 -13.64 9.35 -28.17
C VAL A 13 -14.77 10.28 -28.59
N SER A 14 -14.49 11.56 -28.87
CA SER A 14 -15.50 12.51 -29.35
C SER A 14 -16.12 12.10 -30.68
N LEU A 15 -15.29 11.59 -31.61
CA LEU A 15 -15.76 11.10 -32.91
C LEU A 15 -16.67 9.87 -32.76
N VAL A 16 -16.31 8.93 -31.88
CA VAL A 16 -17.11 7.74 -31.59
C VAL A 16 -18.45 8.12 -30.96
N ILE A 17 -18.47 9.06 -30.02
CA ILE A 17 -19.70 9.56 -29.39
C ILE A 17 -20.60 10.25 -30.42
N ALA A 18 -20.03 11.13 -31.27
CA ALA A 18 -20.77 11.82 -32.31
C ALA A 18 -21.36 10.84 -33.35
N MET A 19 -20.63 9.79 -33.69
CA MET A 19 -21.11 8.75 -34.62
C MET A 19 -22.22 7.90 -33.98
N ALA A 20 -22.09 7.57 -32.69
CA ALA A 20 -23.10 6.83 -31.94
C ALA A 20 -24.41 7.62 -31.79
N THR A 21 -24.34 8.92 -31.48
CA THR A 21 -25.53 9.78 -31.40
C THR A 21 -26.21 9.94 -32.75
N LEU A 22 -25.46 10.09 -33.85
CA LEU A 22 -26.01 10.15 -35.20
C LEU A 22 -26.71 8.85 -35.60
N ALA A 23 -26.12 7.70 -35.26
CA ALA A 23 -26.72 6.39 -35.50
C ALA A 23 -28.04 6.20 -34.75
N VAL A 24 -28.12 6.65 -33.49
CA VAL A 24 -29.35 6.61 -32.69
C VAL A 24 -30.41 7.57 -33.24
N ALA A 25 -30.02 8.78 -33.67
CA ALA A 25 -30.96 9.71 -34.28
C ALA A 25 -31.52 9.18 -35.60
N ALA A 26 -30.67 8.57 -36.43
CA ALA A 26 -31.05 7.94 -37.70
C ALA A 26 -31.99 6.74 -37.50
N SER A 27 -31.80 5.94 -36.46
CA SER A 27 -32.64 4.75 -36.20
C SER A 27 -34.08 5.09 -35.86
N VAL A 28 -34.36 6.31 -35.37
CA VAL A 28 -35.71 6.80 -35.05
C VAL A 28 -36.30 7.63 -36.20
N THR A 29 -35.50 8.51 -36.80
CA THR A 29 -35.98 9.45 -37.83
C THR A 29 -36.27 8.77 -39.17
N VAL A 30 -35.44 7.80 -39.58
CA VAL A 30 -35.62 7.12 -40.87
C VAL A 30 -36.93 6.31 -40.93
N PRO A 31 -37.28 5.47 -39.94
CA PRO A 31 -38.57 4.77 -39.96
C PRO A 31 -39.77 5.72 -39.91
N LEU A 32 -39.66 6.82 -39.16
CA LEU A 32 -40.74 7.81 -39.04
C LEU A 32 -41.02 8.52 -40.38
N VAL A 33 -39.98 8.94 -41.10
CA VAL A 33 -40.12 9.56 -42.43
C VAL A 33 -40.63 8.54 -43.45
N VAL A 34 -40.17 7.30 -43.37
CA VAL A 34 -40.64 6.22 -44.26
C VAL A 34 -42.13 5.93 -44.03
N LEU A 35 -42.59 5.91 -42.78
CA LEU A 35 -44.00 5.68 -42.43
C LEU A 35 -44.93 6.81 -42.88
N THR A 36 -44.46 8.06 -42.91
CA THR A 36 -45.29 9.22 -43.30
C THR A 36 -45.27 9.52 -44.79
N ALA A 37 -44.22 9.10 -45.52
CA ALA A 37 -44.00 9.47 -46.92
C ALA A 37 -44.34 8.37 -47.94
N LEU A 38 -44.52 7.10 -47.52
CA LEU A 38 -44.72 5.97 -48.44
C LEU A 38 -46.13 5.37 -48.35
N ASP A 39 -46.63 4.95 -49.52
CA ASP A 39 -47.93 4.32 -49.71
C ASP A 39 -47.93 2.84 -49.24
N ASP A 40 -49.10 2.28 -48.88
CA ASP A 40 -49.24 0.98 -48.20
C ASP A 40 -48.57 -0.19 -48.94
N ARG A 41 -48.62 -0.20 -50.28
CA ARG A 41 -47.95 -1.21 -51.12
C ARG A 41 -46.43 -1.15 -51.03
N SER A 42 -45.88 0.05 -50.89
CA SER A 42 -44.44 0.27 -50.77
C SER A 42 -43.97 -0.14 -49.38
N LEU A 43 -44.73 0.22 -48.34
CA LEU A 43 -44.47 -0.22 -46.95
C LEU A 43 -44.44 -1.75 -46.83
N ASN A 44 -45.34 -2.45 -47.52
CA ASN A 44 -45.38 -3.92 -47.49
C ASN A 44 -44.14 -4.56 -48.15
N ARG A 45 -43.61 -3.97 -49.24
CA ARG A 45 -42.34 -4.41 -49.85
C ARG A 45 -41.15 -4.16 -48.94
N TRP A 46 -41.09 -3.01 -48.28
CA TRP A 46 -40.05 -2.70 -47.30
C TRP A 46 -40.09 -3.62 -46.07
N SER A 47 -41.30 -3.99 -45.61
CA SER A 47 -41.50 -4.97 -44.54
C SER A 47 -40.96 -6.36 -44.91
N LEU A 48 -41.23 -6.84 -46.12
CA LEU A 48 -40.69 -8.11 -46.63
C LEU A 48 -39.16 -8.12 -46.71
N ILE A 49 -38.55 -6.99 -47.13
CA ILE A 49 -37.09 -6.83 -47.14
C ILE A 49 -36.55 -6.83 -45.70
N GLY A 50 -37.21 -6.13 -44.78
CA GLY A 50 -36.83 -6.12 -43.36
C GLY A 50 -36.90 -7.51 -42.72
N GLN A 51 -37.95 -8.27 -43.00
CA GLN A 51 -38.10 -9.65 -42.53
C GLN A 51 -37.03 -10.57 -43.12
N ALA A 52 -36.67 -10.42 -44.40
CA ALA A 52 -35.59 -11.17 -45.03
C ALA A 52 -34.21 -10.84 -44.43
N MET A 53 -34.01 -9.61 -43.92
CA MET A 53 -32.78 -9.17 -43.28
C MET A 53 -32.72 -9.46 -41.77
N ALA A 54 -33.84 -9.83 -41.14
CA ALA A 54 -33.91 -10.10 -39.70
C ALA A 54 -32.88 -11.15 -39.21
N PRO A 55 -32.60 -12.25 -39.94
CA PRO A 55 -31.56 -13.21 -39.56
C PRO A 55 -30.15 -12.59 -39.51
N VAL A 56 -29.85 -11.65 -40.42
CA VAL A 56 -28.55 -10.95 -40.46
C VAL A 56 -28.37 -10.08 -39.23
N GLY A 57 -29.43 -9.36 -38.82
CA GLY A 57 -29.42 -8.56 -37.59
C GLY A 57 -29.19 -9.40 -36.33
N LEU A 58 -29.76 -10.60 -36.28
CA LEU A 58 -29.56 -11.54 -35.16
C LEU A 58 -28.11 -12.00 -35.07
N VAL A 59 -27.50 -12.37 -36.20
CA VAL A 59 -26.08 -12.75 -36.26
C VAL A 59 -25.18 -11.59 -35.82
N TYR A 60 -25.46 -10.37 -36.29
CA TYR A 60 -24.68 -9.19 -35.90
C TYR A 60 -24.80 -8.89 -34.40
N SER A 61 -26.00 -9.01 -33.84
CA SER A 61 -26.27 -8.78 -32.41
C SER A 61 -25.58 -9.83 -31.55
N ALA A 62 -25.60 -11.10 -31.98
CA ALA A 62 -24.88 -12.19 -31.32
C ALA A 62 -23.36 -11.96 -31.35
N ALA A 63 -22.81 -11.53 -32.49
CA ALA A 63 -21.39 -11.18 -32.61
C ALA A 63 -20.99 -9.99 -31.72
N ALA A 64 -21.83 -8.96 -31.66
CA ALA A 64 -21.62 -7.80 -30.79
C ALA A 64 -21.63 -8.20 -29.31
N LEU A 65 -22.60 -9.02 -28.89
CA LEU A 65 -22.67 -9.55 -27.53
C LEU A 65 -21.42 -10.37 -27.19
N PHE A 66 -20.97 -11.23 -28.10
CA PHE A 66 -19.75 -12.01 -27.92
C PHE A 66 -18.52 -11.10 -27.77
N GLY A 67 -18.43 -10.03 -28.55
CA GLY A 67 -17.38 -9.02 -28.41
C GLY A 67 -17.39 -8.31 -27.04
N ILE A 68 -18.56 -7.97 -26.52
CA ILE A 68 -18.72 -7.38 -25.18
C ILE A 68 -18.27 -8.37 -24.10
N VAL A 69 -18.75 -9.63 -24.16
CA VAL A 69 -18.36 -10.67 -23.20
C VAL A 69 -16.84 -10.91 -23.23
N PHE A 70 -16.26 -11.02 -24.43
CA PHE A 70 -14.82 -11.18 -24.60
C PHE A 70 -14.03 -10.01 -23.99
N THR A 71 -14.50 -8.78 -24.23
CA THR A 71 -13.89 -7.57 -23.66
C THR A 71 -14.00 -7.56 -22.13
N LEU A 72 -15.15 -7.92 -21.57
CA LEU A 72 -15.34 -8.01 -20.11
C LEU A 72 -14.41 -9.04 -19.47
N VAL A 73 -14.22 -10.20 -20.11
CA VAL A 73 -13.28 -11.23 -19.63
C VAL A 73 -11.84 -10.70 -19.61
N LEU A 74 -11.43 -9.97 -20.66
CA LEU A 74 -10.11 -9.34 -20.68
C LEU A 74 -9.97 -8.27 -19.60
N GLN A 75 -10.97 -7.39 -19.45
CA GLN A 75 -10.99 -6.35 -18.41
C GLN A 75 -10.91 -6.93 -16.99
N GLN A 76 -11.58 -8.05 -16.74
CA GLN A 76 -11.53 -8.72 -15.44
C GLN A 76 -10.12 -9.21 -15.10
N ARG A 77 -9.39 -9.74 -16.09
CA ARG A 77 -7.99 -10.17 -15.91
C ARG A 77 -7.06 -8.99 -15.69
N ASP A 78 -7.26 -7.89 -16.40
CA ASP A 78 -6.46 -6.68 -16.20
C ASP A 78 -6.68 -6.09 -14.80
N LEU A 79 -7.93 -6.07 -14.31
CA LEU A 79 -8.26 -5.61 -12.96
C LEU A 79 -7.63 -6.48 -11.87
N SER A 80 -7.59 -7.81 -12.05
CA SER A 80 -6.91 -8.69 -11.08
C SER A 80 -5.42 -8.40 -11.02
N ASN A 81 -4.77 -8.25 -12.18
CA ASN A 81 -3.34 -7.96 -12.26
C ASN A 81 -3.02 -6.58 -11.66
N GLN A 82 -3.87 -5.57 -11.91
CA GLN A 82 -3.72 -4.24 -11.32
C GLN A 82 -3.81 -4.29 -9.79
N ARG A 83 -4.77 -5.03 -9.24
CA ARG A 83 -4.90 -5.21 -7.78
C ARG A 83 -3.69 -5.87 -7.17
N GLU A 84 -3.16 -6.91 -7.80
CA GLU A 84 -1.93 -7.58 -7.35
C GLU A 84 -0.74 -6.61 -7.34
N SER A 85 -0.55 -5.88 -8.44
CA SER A 85 0.53 -4.88 -8.53
C SER A 85 0.40 -3.76 -7.50
N LEU A 86 -0.83 -3.33 -7.20
CA LEU A 86 -1.09 -2.30 -6.19
C LEU A 86 -0.76 -2.80 -4.78
N ASN A 87 -1.12 -4.04 -4.45
CA ASN A 87 -0.79 -4.63 -3.15
C ASN A 87 0.73 -4.71 -2.95
N VAL A 88 1.46 -5.18 -3.97
CA VAL A 88 2.93 -5.21 -3.93
C VAL A 88 3.52 -3.80 -3.76
N ALA A 89 2.98 -2.81 -4.47
CA ALA A 89 3.43 -1.42 -4.36
C ALA A 89 3.15 -0.82 -2.97
N LEU A 90 1.99 -1.13 -2.38
CA LEU A 90 1.64 -0.68 -1.03
C LEU A 90 2.54 -1.31 0.03
N ASP A 91 2.83 -2.61 -0.09
CA ASP A 91 3.74 -3.31 0.81
C ASP A 91 5.16 -2.73 0.74
N GLU A 92 5.66 -2.46 -0.47
CA GLU A 92 6.98 -1.85 -0.66
C GLU A 92 7.01 -0.40 -0.17
N GLN A 93 5.94 0.38 -0.41
CA GLN A 93 5.83 1.73 0.14
C GLN A 93 5.83 1.72 1.66
N ARG A 94 5.11 0.79 2.29
CA ARG A 94 5.08 0.63 3.74
C ARG A 94 6.48 0.31 4.27
N ARG A 95 7.15 -0.68 3.67
CA ARG A 95 8.53 -1.04 4.04
C ARG A 95 9.48 0.16 3.88
N SER A 96 9.40 0.88 2.77
CA SER A 96 10.23 2.07 2.54
C SER A 96 9.96 3.17 3.57
N SER A 97 8.69 3.38 3.95
CA SER A 97 8.32 4.34 4.99
C SER A 97 8.88 3.94 6.36
N GLU A 98 8.80 2.66 6.72
CA GLU A 98 9.35 2.14 7.97
C GLU A 98 10.87 2.32 8.02
N ILE A 99 11.59 2.07 6.93
CA ILE A 99 13.05 2.31 6.83
C ILE A 99 13.36 3.80 7.01
N ALA A 100 12.61 4.68 6.34
CA ALA A 100 12.81 6.13 6.44
C ALA A 100 12.57 6.65 7.86
N LEU A 101 11.54 6.16 8.55
CA LEU A 101 11.26 6.52 9.95
C LEU A 101 12.38 6.05 10.88
N ARG A 102 12.91 4.83 10.68
CA ARG A 102 14.05 4.32 11.46
C ARG A 102 15.32 5.14 11.23
N ALA A 103 15.58 5.57 9.99
CA ALA A 103 16.71 6.46 9.69
C ALA A 103 16.57 7.83 10.38
N LEU A 104 15.37 8.43 10.31
CA LEU A 104 15.07 9.70 10.97
C LEU A 104 15.22 9.60 12.50
N HIS A 105 14.79 8.50 13.11
CA HIS A 105 15.00 8.23 14.54
C HIS A 105 16.48 8.20 14.92
N VAL A 106 17.30 7.50 14.12
CA VAL A 106 18.76 7.46 14.33
C VAL A 106 19.39 8.84 14.20
N ASP A 107 18.96 9.63 13.21
CA ASP A 107 19.50 10.98 12.99
C ASP A 107 19.09 11.94 14.11
N LEU A 108 17.84 11.86 14.61
CA LEU A 108 17.40 12.60 15.78
C LEU A 108 18.25 12.31 17.02
N ILE A 109 18.53 11.02 17.28
CA ILE A 109 19.38 10.64 18.42
C ILE A 109 20.81 11.11 18.23
N LYS A 110 21.37 11.02 17.02
CA LYS A 110 22.72 11.54 16.73
C LYS A 110 22.81 13.05 16.99
N MET A 111 21.81 13.83 16.56
CA MET A 111 21.76 15.26 16.85
C MET A 111 21.72 15.54 18.35
N ALA A 112 20.96 14.78 19.14
CA ALA A 112 20.94 14.90 20.60
C ALA A 112 22.26 14.45 21.27
N LEU A 113 23.03 13.54 20.65
CA LEU A 113 24.34 13.14 21.15
C LEU A 113 25.42 14.22 20.92
N ASP A 114 25.29 14.98 19.83
CA ASP A 114 26.24 16.02 19.44
C ASP A 114 25.91 17.38 20.10
N ASP A 115 24.65 17.63 20.42
CA ASP A 115 24.16 18.86 21.03
C ASP A 115 23.33 18.60 22.31
N ASN A 116 23.84 19.05 23.46
CA ASN A 116 23.19 18.86 24.75
C ASN A 116 21.90 19.68 24.89
N GLU A 117 21.77 20.82 24.19
CA GLU A 117 20.53 21.61 24.19
C GLU A 117 19.41 20.84 23.48
N LEU A 118 19.74 20.08 22.43
CA LEU A 118 18.80 19.18 21.76
C LEU A 118 18.51 17.90 22.56
N ALA A 119 19.36 17.51 23.50
CA ALA A 119 19.06 16.41 24.41
C ALA A 119 17.99 16.82 25.45
N GLU A 120 18.01 18.08 25.91
CA GLU A 120 17.09 18.59 26.94
C GLU A 120 15.61 18.66 26.51
N VAL A 121 15.33 18.66 25.20
CA VAL A 121 13.94 18.61 24.70
C VAL A 121 13.30 17.23 24.81
N TRP A 122 14.11 16.18 25.03
CA TRP A 122 13.59 14.83 25.23
C TRP A 122 13.06 14.68 26.66
N PRO A 123 11.87 14.06 26.84
CA PRO A 123 11.39 13.72 28.17
C PRO A 123 12.39 12.80 28.89
N PRO A 124 12.57 12.97 30.21
CA PRO A 124 13.47 12.11 30.97
C PRO A 124 12.98 10.65 30.96
N LEU A 125 13.90 9.73 30.70
CA LEU A 125 13.78 8.26 30.71
C LEU A 125 13.22 7.75 32.03
N SER A 126 13.56 8.42 33.14
CA SER A 126 13.03 8.14 34.46
C SER A 126 13.03 9.42 35.33
N PRO A 127 11.97 9.68 36.11
CA PRO A 127 11.90 10.88 36.94
C PRO A 127 13.09 11.01 37.90
N GLY A 128 13.80 12.14 37.82
CA GLY A 128 14.90 12.47 38.73
C GLY A 128 16.23 11.76 38.46
N VAL A 129 16.34 10.99 37.37
CA VAL A 129 17.61 10.34 36.97
C VAL A 129 18.24 11.15 35.83
N PRO A 130 19.45 11.70 36.00
CA PRO A 130 20.13 12.40 34.92
C PRO A 130 20.49 11.43 33.80
N GLU A 131 20.21 11.84 32.57
CA GLU A 131 20.58 11.11 31.38
C GLU A 131 22.01 11.43 30.95
N THR A 132 22.62 10.45 30.31
CA THR A 132 23.94 10.58 29.71
C THR A 132 23.87 10.25 28.24
N ARG A 133 24.85 10.73 27.46
CA ARG A 133 25.03 10.31 26.06
C ARG A 133 25.12 8.79 25.90
N LYS A 134 25.60 8.07 26.92
CA LYS A 134 25.63 6.61 26.92
C LYS A 134 24.23 6.00 26.98
N ASP A 135 23.28 6.61 27.67
CA ASP A 135 21.90 6.10 27.76
C ASP A 135 21.22 6.15 26.37
N HIS A 136 21.38 7.25 25.64
CA HIS A 136 20.89 7.35 24.25
C HIS A 136 21.56 6.33 23.32
N TYR A 137 22.87 6.11 23.48
CA TYR A 137 23.59 5.10 22.69
C TYR A 137 23.15 3.66 23.05
N CYS A 138 22.91 3.37 24.33
CA CYS A 138 22.35 2.07 24.75
C CYS A 138 20.96 1.84 24.15
N ASN A 139 20.11 2.87 24.10
CA ASN A 139 18.82 2.80 23.42
C ASN A 139 18.97 2.48 21.93
N LEU A 140 19.96 3.07 21.23
CA LEU A 140 20.24 2.73 19.82
C LEU A 140 20.68 1.27 19.65
N ILE A 141 21.55 0.75 20.52
CA ILE A 141 22.00 -0.64 20.46
C ILE A 141 20.82 -1.61 20.68
N LEU A 142 19.96 -1.37 21.67
CA LEU A 142 18.79 -2.23 21.88
C LEU A 142 17.79 -2.13 20.73
N ASN A 143 17.54 -0.92 20.22
CA ASN A 143 16.68 -0.74 19.05
C ASN A 143 17.26 -1.45 17.80
N LEU A 144 18.58 -1.54 17.65
CA LEU A 144 19.20 -2.33 16.58
C LEU A 144 18.86 -3.83 16.72
N GLN A 145 18.98 -4.39 17.93
CA GLN A 145 18.61 -5.79 18.18
C GLN A 145 17.12 -6.03 17.94
N LYS A 146 16.27 -5.08 18.34
CA LYS A 146 14.84 -5.11 18.09
C LYS A 146 14.52 -5.12 16.60
N VAL A 147 15.13 -4.23 15.82
CA VAL A 147 14.93 -4.18 14.36
C VAL A 147 15.37 -5.50 13.71
N ALA A 148 16.49 -6.07 14.16
CA ALA A 148 16.95 -7.37 13.66
C ALA A 148 15.93 -8.49 13.94
N PHE A 149 15.32 -8.47 15.13
CA PHE A 149 14.28 -9.40 15.57
C PHE A 149 12.98 -9.25 14.76
N GLU A 150 12.46 -8.03 14.64
CA GLU A 150 11.25 -7.73 13.86
C GLU A 150 11.41 -8.08 12.38
N ALA A 151 12.58 -7.81 11.82
CA ALA A 151 12.91 -8.15 10.44
C ALA A 151 13.15 -9.65 10.22
N LYS A 152 13.10 -10.46 11.29
CA LYS A 152 13.39 -11.92 11.27
C LYS A 152 14.76 -12.24 10.69
N THR A 153 15.72 -11.35 10.89
CA THR A 153 17.11 -11.52 10.46
C THR A 153 17.98 -12.21 11.50
N ILE A 154 17.49 -12.29 12.74
CA ILE A 154 18.10 -12.99 13.87
C ILE A 154 17.07 -13.97 14.44
N GLU A 155 17.49 -15.19 14.74
CA GLU A 155 16.64 -16.16 15.43
C GLU A 155 16.51 -15.82 16.92
N VAL A 156 15.44 -16.31 17.57
CA VAL A 156 15.16 -16.01 18.98
C VAL A 156 16.31 -16.45 19.90
N ASP A 157 16.89 -17.63 19.66
CA ASP A 157 17.97 -18.15 20.50
C ASP A 157 19.27 -17.35 20.33
N GLU A 158 19.56 -16.91 19.10
CA GLU A 158 20.70 -16.02 18.82
C GLU A 158 20.49 -14.65 19.48
N LEU A 159 19.27 -14.10 19.42
CA LEU A 159 18.91 -12.85 20.09
C LEU A 159 19.08 -12.97 21.61
N ARG A 160 18.67 -14.08 22.23
CA ARG A 160 18.88 -14.31 23.66
C ARG A 160 20.37 -14.27 24.02
N GLY A 161 21.21 -14.91 23.21
CA GLY A 161 22.66 -14.88 23.38
C GLY A 161 23.23 -13.47 23.25
N ALA A 162 22.81 -12.71 22.24
CA ALA A 162 23.22 -11.34 22.01
C ALA A 162 22.80 -10.41 23.17
N LEU A 163 21.55 -10.50 23.64
CA LEU A 163 21.05 -9.72 24.76
C LEU A 163 21.77 -10.08 26.06
N ALA A 164 22.00 -11.36 26.34
CA ALA A 164 22.79 -11.79 27.49
C ALA A 164 24.22 -11.23 27.46
N TYR A 165 24.87 -11.26 26.30
CA TYR A 165 26.18 -10.65 26.10
C TYR A 165 26.16 -9.13 26.35
N LEU A 166 25.16 -8.42 25.81
CA LEU A 166 25.00 -6.97 26.02
C LEU A 166 24.82 -6.62 27.50
N MET A 167 24.09 -7.45 28.27
CA MET A 167 23.85 -7.22 29.70
C MET A 167 25.08 -7.43 30.60
N HIS A 168 26.21 -7.92 30.06
CA HIS A 168 27.49 -7.90 30.77
C HIS A 168 28.11 -6.50 30.80
N SER A 169 27.66 -5.58 29.95
CA SER A 169 28.09 -4.18 30.00
C SER A 169 27.41 -3.47 31.18
N PRO A 170 28.16 -2.85 32.12
CA PRO A 170 27.58 -2.10 33.23
C PRO A 170 26.69 -0.96 32.75
N ASP A 171 27.06 -0.28 31.66
CA ASP A 171 26.28 0.82 31.09
C ASP A 171 24.92 0.32 30.56
N MET A 172 24.89 -0.84 29.89
CA MET A 172 23.65 -1.42 29.35
C MET A 172 22.73 -1.92 30.46
N TYR A 173 23.31 -2.58 31.47
CA TYR A 173 22.57 -3.06 32.63
C TYR A 173 21.91 -1.89 33.38
N GLN A 174 22.69 -0.85 33.70
CA GLN A 174 22.20 0.34 34.39
C GLN A 174 21.15 1.10 33.55
N PHE A 175 21.37 1.20 32.24
CA PHE A 175 20.38 1.77 31.33
C PHE A 175 19.05 1.02 31.43
N TRP A 176 19.06 -0.32 31.32
CA TRP A 176 17.85 -1.12 31.40
C TRP A 176 17.16 -0.98 32.77
N THR A 177 17.92 -0.94 33.87
CA THR A 177 17.38 -0.68 35.21
C THR A 177 16.58 0.63 35.28
N LYS A 178 17.03 1.69 34.62
CA LYS A 178 16.34 3.00 34.59
C LYS A 178 15.03 2.95 33.81
N VAL A 179 15.03 2.28 32.65
CA VAL A 179 13.94 2.39 31.65
C VAL A 179 12.91 1.28 31.73
N ARG A 180 13.23 0.14 32.37
CA ARG A 180 12.39 -1.08 32.37
C ARG A 180 10.94 -0.81 32.74
N ALA A 181 10.71 -0.07 33.83
CA ALA A 181 9.35 0.22 34.30
C ALA A 181 8.56 1.06 33.31
N THR A 182 9.15 2.16 32.82
CA THR A 182 8.55 3.07 31.84
C THR A 182 8.33 2.39 30.49
N ARG A 183 9.24 1.50 30.07
CA ARG A 183 9.08 0.72 28.84
C ARG A 183 7.85 -0.18 28.91
N VAL A 184 7.69 -0.94 29.99
CA VAL A 184 6.51 -1.83 30.17
C VAL A 184 5.22 -1.02 30.17
N GLU A 185 5.18 0.16 30.78
CA GLU A 185 4.01 1.04 30.79
C GLU A 185 3.67 1.58 29.38
N ILE A 186 4.68 1.98 28.61
CA ILE A 186 4.47 2.54 27.27
C ILE A 186 4.09 1.48 26.23
N THR A 187 4.64 0.26 26.36
CA THR A 187 4.43 -0.81 25.38
C THR A 187 3.23 -1.71 25.68
N GLU A 188 2.53 -1.48 26.79
CA GLU A 188 1.38 -2.29 27.20
C GLU A 188 0.33 -2.37 26.07
N GLY A 189 0.08 -3.59 25.59
CA GLY A 189 -0.90 -3.86 24.52
C GLY A 189 -0.30 -4.01 23.12
N ASP A 190 1.01 -3.82 22.95
CA ASP A 190 1.74 -4.21 21.73
C ASP A 190 2.44 -5.55 21.94
N ALA A 191 1.82 -6.63 21.43
CA ALA A 191 2.32 -7.98 21.58
C ALA A 191 3.75 -8.18 21.01
N GLY A 192 4.17 -7.40 20.02
CA GLY A 192 5.53 -7.48 19.47
C GLY A 192 6.56 -6.87 20.41
N GLU A 193 6.25 -5.69 20.95
CA GLU A 193 7.08 -4.99 21.94
C GLU A 193 7.15 -5.76 23.25
N ASP A 194 6.05 -6.37 23.68
CA ASP A 194 5.97 -7.16 24.90
C ASP A 194 6.92 -8.36 24.85
N VAL A 195 6.96 -9.06 23.70
CA VAL A 195 7.87 -10.20 23.49
C VAL A 195 9.33 -9.75 23.53
N PHE A 196 9.68 -8.68 22.82
CA PHE A 196 11.06 -8.18 22.82
C PHE A 196 11.47 -7.71 24.23
N THR A 197 10.62 -6.93 24.89
CA THR A 197 10.84 -6.43 26.25
C THR A 197 11.03 -7.58 27.24
N ALA A 198 10.24 -8.65 27.14
CA ALA A 198 10.39 -9.83 27.96
C ALA A 198 11.73 -10.57 27.72
N LEU A 199 12.24 -10.60 26.49
CA LEU A 199 13.56 -11.19 26.19
C LEU A 199 14.70 -10.36 26.77
N VAL A 200 14.62 -9.03 26.67
CA VAL A 200 15.59 -8.13 27.31
C VAL A 200 15.54 -8.30 28.83
N ASP A 201 14.35 -8.43 29.40
CA ASP A 201 14.17 -8.62 30.83
C ASP A 201 14.73 -9.96 31.34
N GLN A 202 14.55 -11.03 30.58
CA GLN A 202 15.18 -12.33 30.87
C GLN A 202 16.71 -12.24 30.89
N ALA A 203 17.29 -11.54 29.91
CA ALA A 203 18.73 -11.31 29.84
C ALA A 203 19.22 -10.47 31.04
N TYR A 204 18.45 -9.47 31.44
CA TYR A 204 18.73 -8.63 32.61
C TYR A 204 18.72 -9.43 33.92
N VAL A 205 17.67 -10.23 34.16
CA VAL A 205 17.55 -11.06 35.38
C VAL A 205 18.64 -12.14 35.43
N GLY A 206 19.05 -12.67 34.27
CA GLY A 206 20.12 -13.65 34.16
C GLY A 206 21.53 -13.06 34.29
N ALA A 207 21.67 -11.75 34.18
CA ALA A 207 22.96 -11.06 34.31
C ALA A 207 23.26 -10.74 35.78
N SER A 208 24.50 -11.00 36.20
CA SER A 208 25.08 -10.46 37.43
C SER A 208 26.26 -9.58 37.02
N PRO A 209 26.05 -8.27 36.79
CA PRO A 209 27.15 -7.38 36.44
C PRO A 209 28.18 -7.39 37.58
N ALA A 210 29.45 -7.57 37.23
CA ALA A 210 30.58 -7.56 38.15
C ALA A 210 30.97 -6.15 38.58
#